data_AF-A0A9P6PDP1-F1
#
_entry.id   AF-A0A9P6PDP1-F1
#
_cell.length_a   1.000
_cell.length_b   1.000
_cell.length_c   1.000
_cell.angle_alpha   90.00
_cell.angle_beta   90.00
_cell.angle_gamma   90.00
#
_symmetry.space_group_name_H-M   'P 1'
#
loop_
_entity.id
_entity.type
_entity.pdbx_description
1 polymer ?
#
loop_
_entity_poly.entity_id
_entity_poly.type
_entity_poly.pdbx_seq_one_letter_code
_entity_poly.pdbx_strand_id
1 'polypeptide(L)'
;MFLNLDGTGKVRAAETGCAGTQLNATIHSDKIDIISYSNKGRRIVTQIKDLCAIISGLLASGDYKVGAQLFAGQSVKENEEFFQRVFEVGRRFKIMNPEKMRTIYGKLMYMLMDSVIPEVKESLGFSCVIPIKTVYNFLKERELVELLHDDSVVLATREIPTEFKTRAQINAEVQRKKNTIETLCQKYANERISAEEIERCLASLSDNNAYLKANRWVILLWATADFCLEILVIRC
;
A
#
# COMPACT_ATOMS: atom_id res chain seq x y z
N MET A 1 2.51 3.21 -12.17
CA MET A 1 1.38 2.63 -11.48
C MET A 1 0.18 3.31 -12.08
N PHE A 2 -0.31 2.78 -13.21
CA PHE A 2 -1.64 3.17 -13.67
C PHE A 2 -2.61 2.50 -12.70
N LEU A 3 -3.32 3.31 -11.92
CA LEU A 3 -4.49 2.86 -11.18
C LEU A 3 -5.64 2.86 -12.17
N ASN A 4 -5.88 1.74 -12.86
CA ASN A 4 -7.15 1.57 -13.54
C ASN A 4 -8.21 1.34 -12.47
N LEU A 5 -9.06 2.35 -12.26
CA LEU A 5 -10.30 2.21 -11.52
C LEU A 5 -11.34 1.71 -12.51
N ASP A 6 -11.55 0.39 -12.56
CA ASP A 6 -12.76 -0.12 -13.20
C ASP A 6 -13.96 0.41 -12.41
N GLY A 7 -15.07 0.69 -13.10
CA GLY A 7 -16.32 1.27 -12.56
C GLY A 7 -17.04 0.47 -11.46
N THR A 8 -16.34 -0.48 -10.82
CA THR A 8 -16.77 -1.30 -9.68
C THR A 8 -15.85 -1.16 -8.46
N GLY A 9 -14.88 -0.25 -8.46
CA GLY A 9 -14.09 0.09 -7.26
C GLY A 9 -13.03 -0.94 -6.83
N LYS A 10 -12.71 -1.92 -7.68
CA LYS A 10 -11.57 -2.82 -7.46
C LYS A 10 -10.33 -2.32 -8.17
N VAL A 11 -9.23 -2.25 -7.43
CA VAL A 11 -7.90 -1.94 -8.00
C VAL A 11 -7.25 -3.27 -8.38
N ARG A 12 -6.90 -3.44 -9.66
CA ARG A 12 -6.02 -4.52 -10.11
C ARG A 12 -4.67 -3.93 -10.49
N ALA A 13 -3.59 -4.48 -9.92
CA ALA A 13 -2.23 -4.11 -10.26
C ALA A 13 -1.84 -4.75 -11.61
N ALA A 14 -1.83 -3.97 -12.68
CA ALA A 14 -1.21 -4.36 -13.94
C ALA A 14 0.24 -3.88 -13.99
N GLU A 15 1.17 -4.82 -14.21
CA GLU A 15 2.60 -4.58 -14.37
C GLU A 15 2.87 -3.77 -15.64
N THR A 16 3.16 -2.48 -15.50
CA THR A 16 3.75 -1.67 -16.57
C THR A 16 4.85 -0.78 -16.03
N GLY A 17 6.07 -0.98 -16.56
CA GLY A 17 7.33 -0.38 -16.15
C GLY A 17 7.49 1.13 -16.41
N CYS A 18 6.44 1.86 -16.80
CA CYS A 18 6.55 3.27 -17.20
C CYS A 18 6.56 4.28 -16.04
N ALA A 19 6.10 3.92 -14.84
CA ALA A 19 6.14 4.87 -13.71
C ALA A 19 7.47 4.86 -12.94
N GLY A 20 8.30 3.83 -13.13
CA GLY A 20 9.65 3.82 -12.57
C GLY A 20 10.55 4.89 -13.20
N THR A 21 10.32 5.21 -14.48
CA THR A 21 11.11 6.18 -15.24
C THR A 21 10.72 7.64 -14.99
N GLN A 22 9.46 7.95 -14.70
CA GLN A 22 9.03 9.34 -14.42
C GLN A 22 9.40 9.81 -13.01
N LEU A 23 9.45 8.90 -12.02
CA LEU A 23 9.99 9.21 -10.69
C LEU A 23 11.53 9.33 -10.68
N ASN A 24 12.22 8.80 -11.69
CA ASN A 24 13.64 9.04 -11.90
C ASN A 24 13.94 10.52 -12.26
N ALA A 25 12.96 11.22 -12.83
CA ALA A 25 13.09 12.65 -13.18
C ALA A 25 12.85 13.60 -11.99
N THR A 26 12.34 13.11 -10.85
CA THR A 26 12.31 13.92 -9.62
C THR A 26 13.71 13.99 -9.01
N ILE A 27 14.44 15.02 -9.45
CA ILE A 27 15.70 15.54 -8.91
C ILE A 27 15.48 15.97 -7.45
N HIS A 28 15.35 15.02 -6.53
CA HIS A 28 15.23 15.30 -5.10
C HIS A 28 16.59 15.22 -4.38
N SER A 29 17.72 15.23 -5.09
CA SER A 29 19.04 15.25 -4.43
C SER A 29 20.18 16.00 -5.17
N ASP A 30 20.05 16.35 -6.45
CA ASP A 30 21.23 16.91 -7.18
C ASP A 30 21.33 18.44 -7.17
N LYS A 31 20.52 19.12 -6.35
CA LYS A 31 20.63 20.57 -6.13
C LYS A 31 20.59 20.88 -4.64
N ILE A 32 21.53 20.30 -3.89
CA ILE A 32 21.94 20.89 -2.62
C ILE A 32 23.14 21.78 -2.93
N ASP A 33 23.01 23.03 -2.52
CA ASP A 33 23.96 24.13 -2.64
C ASP A 33 24.12 24.65 -4.07
N ILE A 34 23.58 25.81 -4.41
CA ILE A 34 24.33 27.07 -4.35
C ILE A 34 23.29 28.19 -4.57
N ILE A 35 23.24 29.16 -3.64
CA ILE A 35 22.52 30.46 -3.72
C ILE A 35 20.98 30.38 -3.58
N SER A 36 20.49 30.55 -2.35
CA SER A 36 19.56 31.64 -2.02
C SER A 36 19.03 31.41 -0.60
N TYR A 37 19.13 32.45 0.22
CA TYR A 37 18.61 32.59 1.58
C TYR A 37 17.07 32.64 1.55
N SER A 38 16.44 31.63 0.96
CA SER A 38 14.99 31.48 0.88
C SER A 38 14.56 30.47 1.94
N ASN A 39 13.48 30.78 2.65
CA ASN A 39 13.01 30.00 3.80
C ASN A 39 12.91 28.50 3.44
N LYS A 40 13.62 27.65 4.19
CA LYS A 40 13.72 26.20 3.92
C LYS A 40 12.33 25.57 3.78
N GLY A 41 11.38 25.99 4.63
CA GLY A 41 9.99 25.55 4.59
C GLY A 41 9.28 25.90 3.27
N ARG A 42 9.49 27.10 2.73
CA ARG A 42 8.86 27.54 1.47
C ARG A 42 9.33 26.70 0.27
N ARG A 43 10.60 26.32 0.24
CA ARG A 43 11.15 25.42 -0.80
C ARG A 43 10.52 24.04 -0.74
N ILE A 44 10.37 23.48 0.46
CA ILE A 44 9.73 22.17 0.68
C ILE A 44 8.27 22.23 0.19
N VAL A 45 7.53 23.29 0.54
CA VAL A 45 6.14 23.46 0.09
C VAL A 45 6.04 23.52 -1.43
N THR A 46 6.93 24.28 -2.11
CA THR A 46 6.94 24.32 -3.58
C THR A 46 7.21 22.94 -4.17
N GLN A 47 8.18 22.18 -3.62
CA GLN A 47 8.49 20.83 -4.10
C GLN A 47 7.33 19.85 -3.92
N ILE A 48 6.61 19.92 -2.80
CA ILE A 48 5.41 19.09 -2.57
C ILE A 48 4.32 19.45 -3.59
N LYS A 49 4.11 20.73 -3.87
CA LYS A 49 3.14 21.19 -4.88
C LYS A 49 3.52 20.74 -6.29
N ASP A 50 4.81 20.82 -6.64
CA ASP A 50 5.32 20.35 -7.95
C ASP A 50 5.09 18.84 -8.10
N LEU A 51 5.33 18.05 -7.05
CA LEU A 51 5.05 16.63 -7.07
C LEU A 51 3.55 16.35 -7.25
N CYS A 52 2.68 17.06 -6.52
CA CYS A 52 1.23 16.92 -6.67
C CYS A 52 0.79 17.22 -8.10
N ALA A 53 1.35 18.28 -8.72
CA ALA A 53 1.10 18.61 -10.11
C ALA A 53 1.55 17.52 -11.08
N ILE A 54 2.72 16.90 -10.84
CA ILE A 54 3.20 15.75 -11.64
C ILE A 54 2.23 14.58 -11.50
N ILE A 55 1.81 14.22 -10.29
CA ILE A 55 0.87 13.11 -10.04
C ILE A 55 -0.46 13.37 -10.77
N SER A 56 -0.99 14.59 -10.69
CA SER A 56 -2.22 14.98 -11.41
C SER A 56 -2.05 14.90 -12.93
N GLY A 57 -0.90 15.33 -13.47
CA GLY A 57 -0.59 15.23 -14.90
C GLY A 57 -0.48 13.77 -15.38
N LEU A 58 0.10 12.89 -14.56
CA LEU A 58 0.16 11.46 -14.83
C LEU A 58 -1.22 10.81 -14.82
N LEU A 59 -2.06 11.18 -13.85
CA LEU A 59 -3.41 10.67 -13.75
C LEU A 59 -4.25 11.08 -14.97
N ALA A 60 -4.19 12.35 -15.36
CA ALA A 60 -4.92 12.84 -16.53
C ALA A 60 -4.47 12.20 -17.84
N SER A 61 -3.20 11.76 -17.92
CA SER A 61 -2.69 11.00 -19.06
C SER A 61 -3.21 9.56 -19.09
N GLY A 62 -3.58 8.98 -17.93
CA GLY A 62 -4.07 7.60 -17.82
C GLY A 62 -5.59 7.47 -17.86
N ASP A 63 -6.29 8.34 -17.14
CA ASP A 63 -7.74 8.40 -17.09
C ASP A 63 -8.19 9.86 -17.15
N TYR A 64 -8.68 10.24 -18.32
CA TYR A 64 -9.13 11.60 -18.59
C TYR A 64 -10.32 12.01 -17.71
N LYS A 65 -11.21 11.08 -17.34
CA LYS A 65 -12.40 11.41 -16.54
C LYS A 65 -12.03 11.77 -15.12
N VAL A 66 -11.19 10.94 -14.49
CA VAL A 66 -10.69 11.18 -13.13
C VAL A 66 -9.76 12.39 -13.11
N GLY A 67 -8.91 12.54 -14.14
CA GLY A 67 -8.05 13.72 -14.29
C GLY A 67 -8.83 15.03 -14.40
N ALA A 68 -9.90 15.06 -15.20
CA ALA A 68 -10.74 16.25 -15.37
C ALA A 68 -11.44 16.68 -14.07
N GLN A 69 -11.87 15.73 -13.24
CA GLN A 69 -12.44 16.01 -11.92
C GLN A 69 -11.39 16.59 -10.96
N LEU A 70 -10.17 16.06 -11.00
CA LEU A 70 -9.06 16.57 -10.18
C LEU A 70 -8.67 17.99 -10.57
N PHE A 71 -8.68 18.32 -11.87
CA PHE A 71 -8.41 19.68 -12.35
C PHE A 71 -9.54 20.67 -12.07
N ALA A 72 -10.78 20.19 -11.92
CA ALA A 72 -11.90 21.02 -11.51
C ALA A 72 -11.76 21.51 -10.06
N GLY A 73 -11.19 20.69 -9.17
CA GLY A 73 -10.67 21.12 -7.87
C GLY A 73 -9.33 21.85 -8.06
N GLN A 74 -9.37 23.15 -8.32
CA GLN A 74 -8.19 23.94 -8.71
C GLN A 74 -7.10 24.03 -7.63
N SER A 75 -7.35 23.55 -6.40
CA SER A 75 -6.38 23.58 -5.31
C SER A 75 -5.93 22.20 -4.83
N VAL A 76 -4.68 22.11 -4.36
CA VAL A 76 -4.13 20.89 -3.75
C VAL A 76 -4.91 20.49 -2.49
N LYS A 77 -5.53 21.47 -1.82
CA LYS A 77 -6.34 21.27 -0.62
C LYS A 77 -7.68 20.58 -0.91
N GLU A 78 -8.36 20.96 -2.00
CA GLU A 78 -9.63 20.34 -2.39
C GLU A 78 -9.46 18.85 -2.78
N ASN A 79 -8.26 18.50 -3.23
CA ASN A 79 -7.90 17.13 -3.61
C ASN A 79 -7.10 16.39 -2.51
N GLU A 80 -7.15 16.85 -1.25
CA GLU A 80 -6.41 16.28 -0.12
C GLU A 80 -6.59 14.76 -0.01
N GLU A 81 -7.84 14.27 -0.03
CA GLU A 81 -8.16 12.85 0.14
C GLU A 81 -7.51 11.97 -0.94
N PHE A 82 -7.44 12.48 -2.17
CA PHE A 82 -6.81 11.79 -3.28
C PHE A 82 -5.30 11.67 -3.06
N PHE A 83 -4.62 12.79 -2.75
CA PHE A 83 -3.18 12.77 -2.53
C PHE A 83 -2.80 11.93 -1.31
N GLN A 84 -3.56 12.01 -0.22
CA GLN A 84 -3.39 11.16 0.96
C GLN A 84 -3.48 9.68 0.60
N ARG A 85 -4.45 9.29 -0.25
CA ARG A 85 -4.60 7.91 -0.71
C ARG A 85 -3.43 7.46 -1.58
N VAL A 86 -2.94 8.32 -2.49
CA VAL A 86 -1.77 8.01 -3.32
C VAL A 86 -0.52 7.78 -2.46
N PHE A 87 -0.28 8.64 -1.46
CA PHE A 87 0.85 8.49 -0.55
C PHE A 87 0.72 7.27 0.37
N GLU A 88 -0.49 6.95 0.84
CA GLU A 88 -0.77 5.72 1.60
C GLU A 88 -0.46 4.47 0.77
N VAL A 89 -0.95 4.41 -0.46
CA VAL A 89 -0.71 3.30 -1.39
C VAL A 89 0.78 3.14 -1.67
N GLY A 90 1.49 4.26 -1.88
CA GLY A 90 2.94 4.26 -2.08
C GLY A 90 3.70 3.69 -0.88
N ARG A 91 3.33 4.11 0.34
CA ARG A 91 3.92 3.60 1.60
C ARG A 91 3.65 2.11 1.80
N ARG A 92 2.40 1.70 1.57
CA ARG A 92 1.95 0.32 1.65
C ARG A 92 2.65 -0.60 0.65
N PHE A 93 2.80 -0.15 -0.59
CA PHE A 93 3.51 -0.89 -1.62
C PHE A 93 4.96 -1.18 -1.22
N LYS A 94 5.64 -0.21 -0.62
CA LYS A 94 7.00 -0.41 -0.12
C LYS A 94 7.07 -1.39 1.05
N ILE A 95 6.13 -1.31 2.00
CA ILE A 95 6.09 -2.24 3.13
C ILE A 95 5.95 -3.69 2.64
N MET A 96 5.16 -3.92 1.60
CA MET A 96 5.02 -5.25 0.98
C MET A 96 6.22 -5.66 0.10
N ASN A 97 7.03 -4.71 -0.40
CA ASN A 97 8.13 -4.96 -1.34
C ASN A 97 9.38 -4.15 -0.93
N PRO A 98 10.05 -4.51 0.18
CA PRO A 98 11.20 -3.75 0.70
C PRO A 98 12.38 -3.66 -0.27
N GLU A 99 12.52 -4.61 -1.20
CA GLU A 99 13.58 -4.70 -2.19
C GLU A 99 13.39 -3.72 -3.35
N LYS A 100 12.16 -3.33 -3.65
CA LYS A 100 11.83 -2.41 -4.76
C LYS A 100 11.96 -0.95 -4.35
N MET A 101 12.30 -0.08 -5.31
CA MET A 101 12.31 1.39 -5.12
C MET A 101 13.21 1.92 -3.98
N ARG A 102 14.41 1.37 -3.75
CA ARG A 102 15.30 1.83 -2.65
C ARG A 102 15.52 3.36 -2.63
N THR A 103 15.94 3.94 -3.75
CA THR A 103 16.33 5.37 -3.80
C THR A 103 15.12 6.31 -3.87
N ILE A 104 14.16 5.99 -4.75
CA ILE A 104 12.98 6.84 -5.01
C ILE A 104 12.03 6.87 -3.81
N TYR A 105 11.85 5.72 -3.13
CA TYR A 105 11.00 5.69 -1.94
C TYR A 105 11.63 6.45 -0.77
N GLY A 106 12.95 6.39 -0.59
CA GLY A 106 13.65 7.16 0.43
C GLY A 106 13.39 8.67 0.27
N LYS A 107 13.47 9.17 -0.97
CA LYS A 107 13.15 10.56 -1.32
C LYS A 107 11.70 10.92 -0.99
N LEU A 108 10.74 10.05 -1.35
CA LEU A 108 9.33 10.23 -0.98
C LEU A 108 9.14 10.28 0.54
N MET A 109 9.81 9.40 1.28
CA MET A 109 9.73 9.35 2.74
C MET A 109 10.29 10.61 3.39
N TYR A 110 11.44 11.10 2.95
CA TYR A 110 12.00 12.34 3.48
C TYR A 110 11.06 13.53 3.25
N MET A 111 10.48 13.63 2.05
CA MET A 111 9.46 14.64 1.77
C MET A 111 8.21 14.50 2.66
N LEU A 112 7.72 13.28 2.90
CA LEU A 112 6.60 13.07 3.81
C LEU A 112 6.95 13.40 5.25
N MET A 113 8.18 13.14 5.70
CA MET A 113 8.65 13.59 7.03
C MET A 113 8.66 15.11 7.12
N ASP A 114 9.16 15.80 6.09
CA ASP A 114 9.17 17.26 6.02
C ASP A 114 7.76 17.86 5.97
N SER A 115 6.78 17.15 5.38
CA SER A 115 5.37 17.58 5.32
C SER A 115 4.67 17.67 6.67
N VAL A 116 5.23 17.03 7.71
CA VAL A 116 4.67 17.04 9.08
C VAL A 116 5.17 18.23 9.90
N ILE A 117 6.22 18.93 9.44
CA ILE A 117 6.75 20.12 10.09
C ILE A 117 5.64 21.19 10.17
N PRO A 118 5.37 21.80 11.35
CA PRO A 118 4.23 22.71 11.53
C PRO A 118 4.16 23.85 10.52
N GLU A 119 5.28 24.53 10.23
CA GLU A 119 5.37 25.62 9.25
C GLU A 119 4.99 25.17 7.82
N VAL A 120 5.43 23.96 7.44
CA VAL A 120 5.17 23.36 6.13
C VAL A 120 3.71 22.92 6.04
N LYS A 121 3.19 22.26 7.08
CA LYS A 121 1.81 21.79 7.17
C LYS A 121 0.81 22.95 7.10
N GLU A 122 1.08 24.04 7.81
CA GLU A 122 0.25 25.25 7.80
C GLU A 122 0.24 25.90 6.40
N SER A 123 1.42 26.01 5.78
CA SER A 123 1.57 26.56 4.42
C SER A 123 0.93 25.70 3.32
N LEU A 124 0.92 24.38 3.51
CA LEU A 124 0.32 23.42 2.59
C LEU A 124 -1.21 23.37 2.76
N GLY A 125 -1.70 23.60 3.98
CA GLY A 125 -3.13 23.69 4.30
C GLY A 125 -3.86 22.35 4.40
N PHE A 126 -3.13 21.23 4.35
CA PHE A 126 -3.64 19.87 4.48
C PHE A 126 -2.55 18.89 4.95
N SER A 127 -2.90 17.67 5.37
CA SER A 127 -1.90 16.67 5.79
C SER A 127 -1.63 15.64 4.70
N CYS A 128 -0.37 15.41 4.33
CA CYS A 128 -0.02 14.39 3.33
C CYS A 128 -0.05 12.95 3.88
N VAL A 129 -0.10 12.78 5.20
CA VAL A 129 0.12 11.49 5.86
C VAL A 129 -1.15 11.03 6.55
N ILE A 130 -1.70 9.91 6.10
CA ILE A 130 -2.78 9.18 6.77
C ILE A 130 -2.28 7.84 7.35
N PRO A 131 -2.98 7.28 8.36
CA PRO A 131 -2.72 5.93 8.85
C PRO A 131 -2.83 4.90 7.72
N ILE A 132 -1.96 3.88 7.76
CA ILE A 132 -1.93 2.80 6.77
C ILE A 132 -3.14 1.88 6.99
N LYS A 133 -3.76 1.43 5.91
CA LYS A 133 -4.86 0.47 5.99
C LYS A 133 -4.33 -0.94 6.26
N THR A 134 -4.62 -1.44 7.46
CA THR A 134 -4.26 -2.79 7.90
C THR A 134 -5.47 -3.72 7.89
N VAL A 135 -5.25 -5.02 7.68
CA VAL A 135 -6.31 -6.03 7.69
C VAL A 135 -7.03 -6.00 9.04
N TYR A 136 -6.29 -5.80 10.13
CA TYR A 136 -6.85 -5.65 11.46
C TYR A 136 -7.78 -4.45 11.58
N ASN A 137 -7.37 -3.25 11.16
CA ASN A 137 -8.22 -2.06 11.24
C ASN A 137 -9.49 -2.22 10.39
N PHE A 138 -9.36 -2.79 9.19
CA PHE A 138 -10.49 -3.04 8.30
C PHE A 138 -11.51 -4.04 8.85
N LEU A 139 -11.05 -5.10 9.52
CA LEU A 139 -11.92 -6.06 10.21
C LEU A 139 -12.51 -5.48 11.50
N LYS A 140 -11.75 -4.68 12.24
CA LYS A 140 -12.19 -4.01 13.46
C LYS A 140 -13.32 -3.02 13.19
N GLU A 141 -13.19 -2.20 12.15
CA GLU A 141 -14.24 -1.29 11.67
C GLU A 141 -15.55 -2.01 11.31
N ARG A 142 -15.47 -3.30 10.97
CA ARG A 142 -16.62 -4.15 10.59
C ARG A 142 -17.04 -5.14 11.68
N GLU A 143 -16.47 -5.04 12.88
CA GLU A 143 -16.75 -5.91 14.04
C GLU A 143 -16.50 -7.41 13.75
N LEU A 144 -15.50 -7.72 12.91
CA LEU A 144 -15.20 -9.07 12.40
C LEU A 144 -13.81 -9.56 12.81
N VAL A 145 -13.32 -9.07 13.95
CA VAL A 145 -12.00 -9.47 14.50
C VAL A 145 -11.96 -10.96 14.86
N GLU A 146 -13.12 -11.57 15.11
CA GLU A 146 -13.26 -13.01 15.37
C GLU A 146 -12.77 -13.89 14.21
N LEU A 147 -12.83 -13.41 12.96
CA LEU A 147 -12.27 -14.10 11.80
C LEU A 147 -10.80 -14.48 12.03
N LEU A 148 -10.01 -13.57 12.61
CA LEU A 148 -8.57 -13.78 12.84
C LEU A 148 -8.28 -14.85 13.92
N HIS A 149 -9.27 -15.19 14.74
CA HIS A 149 -9.15 -16.17 15.81
C HIS A 149 -9.64 -17.57 15.40
N ASP A 150 -10.18 -17.72 14.18
CA ASP A 150 -10.62 -19.03 13.66
C ASP A 150 -9.41 -19.88 13.26
N ASP A 151 -9.32 -21.10 13.80
CA ASP A 151 -8.25 -22.06 13.48
C ASP A 151 -8.11 -22.34 11.97
N SER A 152 -9.21 -22.19 11.23
CA SER A 152 -9.24 -22.38 9.78
C SER A 152 -8.41 -21.33 9.04
N VAL A 153 -8.16 -20.15 9.64
CA VAL A 153 -7.31 -19.10 9.05
C VAL A 153 -5.88 -19.58 8.92
N VAL A 154 -5.39 -20.41 9.85
CA VAL A 154 -4.05 -21.00 9.76
C VAL A 154 -3.91 -21.84 8.50
N LEU A 155 -4.94 -22.64 8.17
CA LEU A 155 -4.96 -23.43 6.93
C LEU A 155 -5.10 -22.55 5.68
N ALA A 156 -5.91 -21.50 5.76
CA ALA A 156 -6.16 -20.56 4.66
C ALA A 156 -4.96 -19.65 4.33
N THR A 157 -4.07 -19.38 5.30
CA THR A 157 -2.94 -18.45 5.14
C THR A 157 -1.57 -19.14 5.07
N ARG A 158 -1.53 -20.46 5.33
CA ARG A 158 -0.32 -21.27 5.23
C ARG A 158 0.17 -21.35 3.77
N GLU A 159 1.48 -21.26 3.61
CA GLU A 159 2.15 -21.58 2.35
C GLU A 159 2.25 -23.09 2.15
N ILE A 160 2.02 -23.55 0.92
CA ILE A 160 2.09 -24.96 0.53
C ILE A 160 3.51 -25.23 0.07
N PRO A 161 4.34 -25.96 0.86
CA PRO A 161 5.70 -26.29 0.43
C PRO A 161 5.63 -27.27 -0.74
N THR A 162 6.43 -27.01 -1.76
CA THR A 162 6.55 -27.85 -2.96
C THR A 162 7.66 -28.90 -2.83
N GLU A 163 8.57 -28.70 -1.88
CA GLU A 163 9.71 -29.60 -1.63
C GLU A 163 9.25 -30.96 -1.11
N PHE A 164 9.85 -32.03 -1.64
CA PHE A 164 9.63 -33.43 -1.23
C PHE A 164 8.18 -33.93 -1.35
N LYS A 165 7.35 -33.30 -2.19
CA LYS A 165 5.95 -33.71 -2.41
C LYS A 165 5.67 -34.08 -3.87
N THR A 166 4.80 -35.06 -4.04
CA THR A 166 4.25 -35.41 -5.35
C THR A 166 3.26 -34.34 -5.83
N ARG A 167 3.08 -34.23 -7.15
CA ARG A 167 2.10 -33.30 -7.74
C ARG A 167 0.68 -33.53 -7.21
N ALA A 168 0.29 -34.78 -6.96
CA ALA A 168 -1.00 -35.14 -6.39
C ALA A 168 -1.19 -34.61 -4.96
N GLN A 169 -0.17 -34.73 -4.11
CA GLN A 169 -0.19 -34.18 -2.74
C GLN A 169 -0.27 -32.65 -2.75
N ILE A 170 0.49 -31.99 -3.64
CA ILE A 170 0.45 -30.53 -3.79
C ILE A 170 -0.96 -30.09 -4.22
N ASN A 171 -1.54 -30.74 -5.22
CA ASN A 171 -2.89 -30.41 -5.70
C ASN A 171 -3.95 -30.62 -4.62
N ALA A 172 -3.84 -31.70 -3.83
CA ALA A 172 -4.75 -31.96 -2.72
C ALA A 172 -4.66 -30.86 -1.65
N GLU A 173 -3.46 -30.39 -1.31
CA GLU A 173 -3.28 -29.28 -0.37
C GLU A 173 -3.79 -27.94 -0.93
N VAL A 174 -3.56 -27.66 -2.22
CA VAL A 174 -4.11 -26.47 -2.90
C VAL A 174 -5.63 -26.50 -2.86
N GLN A 175 -6.24 -27.64 -3.16
CA GLN A 175 -7.69 -27.77 -3.14
C GLN A 175 -8.23 -27.62 -1.72
N ARG A 176 -7.58 -28.23 -0.73
CA ARG A 176 -7.96 -28.08 0.68
C ARG A 176 -7.92 -26.62 1.11
N LYS A 177 -6.85 -25.89 0.76
CA LYS A 177 -6.71 -24.46 1.04
C LYS A 177 -7.84 -23.64 0.40
N LYS A 178 -8.15 -23.88 -0.88
CA LYS A 178 -9.25 -23.20 -1.58
C LYS A 178 -10.60 -23.46 -0.91
N ASN A 179 -10.92 -24.71 -0.60
CA ASN A 179 -12.16 -25.07 0.06
C ASN A 179 -12.28 -24.40 1.44
N THR A 180 -11.19 -24.34 2.21
CA THR A 180 -11.16 -23.63 3.50
C THR A 180 -11.43 -22.13 3.34
N ILE A 181 -10.82 -21.48 2.34
CA ILE A 181 -11.07 -20.06 2.04
C ILE A 181 -12.54 -19.85 1.69
N GLU A 182 -13.11 -20.66 0.79
CA GLU A 182 -14.52 -20.57 0.41
C GLU A 182 -15.46 -20.74 1.61
N THR A 183 -15.17 -21.71 2.48
CA THR A 183 -15.94 -21.96 3.71
C THR A 183 -15.87 -20.76 4.67
N LEU A 184 -14.68 -20.17 4.85
CA LEU A 184 -14.49 -18.97 5.67
C LEU A 184 -15.24 -17.77 5.09
N CYS A 185 -15.15 -17.54 3.78
CA CYS A 185 -15.85 -16.46 3.11
C CYS A 185 -17.37 -16.60 3.27
N GLN A 186 -17.92 -17.80 3.14
CA GLN A 186 -19.36 -18.04 3.34
C GLN A 186 -19.79 -17.88 4.80
N LYS A 187 -18.96 -18.35 5.75
CA LYS A 187 -19.27 -18.30 7.19
C LYS A 187 -19.29 -16.88 7.74
N TYR A 188 -18.37 -16.02 7.28
CA TYR A 188 -18.18 -14.68 7.83
C TYR A 188 -18.74 -13.56 6.94
N ALA A 189 -19.24 -13.87 5.74
CA ALA A 189 -19.92 -12.88 4.91
C ALA A 189 -21.18 -12.36 5.61
N ASN A 190 -21.33 -11.05 5.66
CA ASN A 190 -22.49 -10.38 6.25
C ASN A 190 -22.82 -9.12 5.44
N GLU A 191 -23.82 -8.35 5.87
CA GLU A 191 -24.20 -7.11 5.16
C GLU A 191 -23.10 -6.03 5.14
N ARG A 192 -22.11 -6.12 6.04
CA ARG A 192 -21.01 -5.15 6.21
C ARG A 192 -19.71 -5.56 5.51
N ILE A 193 -19.55 -6.84 5.19
CA ILE A 193 -18.38 -7.39 4.50
C ILE A 193 -18.82 -8.40 3.43
N SER A 194 -18.34 -8.19 2.21
CA SER A 194 -18.53 -9.17 1.14
C SER A 194 -17.56 -10.34 1.28
N ALA A 195 -17.97 -11.51 0.75
CA ALA A 195 -17.13 -12.69 0.66
C ALA A 195 -15.78 -12.40 -0.04
N GLU A 196 -15.77 -11.49 -1.00
CA GLU A 196 -14.56 -11.11 -1.73
C GLU A 196 -13.62 -10.21 -0.92
N GLU A 197 -14.17 -9.32 -0.09
CA GLU A 197 -13.35 -8.53 0.84
C GLU A 197 -12.66 -9.43 1.87
N ILE A 198 -13.35 -10.48 2.34
CA ILE A 198 -12.76 -11.51 3.21
C ILE A 198 -11.64 -12.25 2.48
N GLU A 199 -11.89 -12.71 1.25
CA GLU A 199 -10.89 -13.39 0.43
C GLU A 199 -9.64 -12.52 0.25
N ARG A 200 -9.83 -11.22 -0.03
CA ARG A 200 -8.75 -10.24 -0.17
C ARG A 200 -7.97 -10.05 1.14
N CYS A 201 -8.63 -10.08 2.29
CA CYS A 201 -7.97 -10.04 3.59
C CYS A 201 -7.12 -11.30 3.82
N LEU A 202 -7.66 -12.48 3.54
CA LEU A 202 -6.95 -13.77 3.66
C LEU A 202 -5.76 -13.85 2.69
N ALA A 203 -5.89 -13.33 1.47
CA ALA A 203 -4.80 -13.22 0.51
C ALA A 203 -3.68 -12.32 1.04
N SER A 204 -4.03 -11.17 1.62
CA SER A 204 -3.06 -10.24 2.22
C SER A 204 -2.30 -10.87 3.39
N LEU A 205 -3.00 -11.64 4.23
CA LEU A 205 -2.41 -12.44 5.31
C LEU A 205 -1.45 -13.52 4.77
N SER A 206 -1.87 -14.25 3.72
CA SER A 206 -1.05 -15.28 3.08
C SER A 206 0.23 -14.71 2.46
N ASP A 207 0.16 -13.55 1.81
CA ASP A 207 1.31 -12.85 1.22
C ASP A 207 2.31 -12.42 2.31
N ASN A 208 1.81 -11.89 3.43
CA ASN A 208 2.65 -11.51 4.56
C ASN A 208 3.36 -12.72 5.18
N ASN A 209 2.64 -13.84 5.37
CA ASN A 209 3.22 -15.08 5.87
C ASN A 209 4.32 -15.64 4.95
N ALA A 210 4.10 -15.60 3.64
CA ALA A 210 5.11 -15.99 2.65
C ALA A 210 6.36 -15.08 2.72
N TYR A 211 6.15 -13.76 2.83
CA TYR A 211 7.24 -12.79 3.03
C TYR A 211 8.03 -13.05 4.32
N LEU A 212 7.36 -13.30 5.44
CA LEU A 212 8.03 -13.62 6.71
C LEU A 212 8.83 -14.90 6.62
N LYS A 213 8.33 -15.92 5.92
CA LYS A 213 9.06 -17.18 5.73
C LYS A 213 10.29 -17.02 4.83
N ALA A 214 10.16 -16.29 3.71
CA ALA A 214 11.29 -16.00 2.83
C ALA A 214 12.41 -15.24 3.55
N ASN A 215 12.04 -14.36 4.50
CA ASN A 215 12.98 -13.58 5.30
C ASN A 215 13.32 -14.20 6.67
N ARG A 216 12.68 -15.32 7.05
CA ARG A 216 12.89 -15.99 8.35
C ARG A 216 14.30 -16.53 8.49
N TRP A 217 14.97 -16.90 7.40
CA TRP A 217 16.40 -17.25 7.46
C TRP A 217 17.30 -16.07 7.83
N VAL A 218 16.88 -14.83 7.53
CA VAL A 218 17.60 -13.62 7.97
C VAL A 218 17.21 -13.24 9.41
N ILE A 219 15.96 -13.49 9.82
CA ILE A 219 15.41 -13.11 11.14
C ILE A 219 15.73 -14.14 12.24
N LEU A 220 15.91 -15.44 11.94
CA LEU A 220 16.26 -16.45 12.95
C LEU A 220 17.70 -16.29 13.52
N LEU A 221 18.51 -15.38 12.97
CA LEU A 221 19.75 -14.94 13.60
C LEU A 221 19.55 -13.77 14.58
N TRP A 222 18.38 -13.14 14.61
CA TRP A 222 18.06 -11.97 15.44
C TRP A 222 16.61 -12.03 15.96
N ALA A 223 16.49 -12.53 17.19
CA ALA A 223 15.40 -12.28 18.12
C ALA A 223 14.09 -13.08 18.01
N THR A 224 13.79 -13.63 19.18
CA THR A 224 12.56 -14.23 19.69
C THR A 224 11.35 -13.31 19.57
N ALA A 225 10.21 -13.96 19.32
CA ALA A 225 8.82 -13.52 19.41
C ALA A 225 8.53 -12.20 20.17
N ASP A 226 7.92 -11.24 19.47
CA ASP A 226 6.81 -10.40 19.97
C ASP A 226 6.32 -9.31 18.99
N PHE A 227 7.00 -9.09 17.84
CA PHE A 227 6.72 -7.91 17.01
C PHE A 227 5.81 -8.11 15.77
N CYS A 228 5.24 -9.29 15.53
CA CYS A 228 4.66 -9.61 14.21
C CYS A 228 3.19 -9.19 13.97
N LEU A 229 2.44 -8.72 14.97
CA LEU A 229 1.00 -8.45 14.78
C LEU A 229 0.66 -7.05 14.22
N GLU A 230 1.55 -6.06 14.33
CA GLU A 230 1.21 -4.67 13.93
C GLU A 230 1.44 -4.34 12.44
N ILE A 231 2.08 -5.23 11.66
CA ILE A 231 2.56 -4.93 10.30
C ILE A 231 1.65 -5.53 9.20
N LEU A 232 0.38 -5.82 9.52
CA LEU A 232 -0.48 -6.58 8.61
C LEU A 232 -1.29 -5.68 7.68
N VAL A 233 -0.70 -5.37 6.53
CA VAL A 233 -1.18 -4.35 5.58
C VAL A 233 -2.04 -4.97 4.46
N ILE A 234 -3.17 -4.35 4.08
CA ILE A 234 -4.14 -4.89 3.10
C ILE A 234 -3.59 -4.78 1.67
N ARG A 235 -3.76 -5.80 0.84
CA ARG A 235 -3.42 -5.77 -0.59
C ARG A 235 -4.30 -4.78 -1.36
N CYS A 236 -3.71 -4.03 -2.29
CA CYS A 236 -4.39 -3.01 -3.10
C CYS A 236 -5.28 -3.65 -4.16
#